data_AF-A0AAU9XQ77-F1
#
_entry.id   AF-A0AAU9XQ77-F1
#
_cell.length_a   1.000
_cell.length_b   1.000
_cell.length_c   1.000
_cell.angle_alpha   90.00
_cell.angle_beta   90.00
_cell.angle_gamma   90.00
#
_symmetry.space_group_name_H-M   'P 1'
#
loop_
_entity.id
_entity.type
_entity.pdbx_description
1 polymer ?
#
loop_
_entity_poly.entity_id
_entity_poly.type
_entity_poly.pdbx_seq_one_letter_code
_entity_poly.pdbx_strand_id
1 'polypeptide(L)'
;MHKVRSKLGKLQNLTGEGVSSSLSQGDLEENGLQGIQLRSYQLEGVRWMKRSLENGQGCILADEMGLGKTIQTIALLIYLQGVNNCPGPFLIVCPLSVLQNWQNEFSRFSRHQVVLSFIGDKDEREEIKNSVRIGVKSQNAVHRNESLSFHVLLTTYEMCLRETTFLSKFHWKAMIVDEAHRLKNPRSSLYQELSQFEKDFVVLLTGTPVQNNLNELYSLLSFVSPDIFTLDAVEEFVEQFTDVDNSDTSTELQNILSPFLLRRVKSEVMAHLPRKTEVRSAFYKFNFFLMKDVSTRKNFCFVLQVGEIKIFLLKDAFHNIIFTIFLG
;
A
#
# COMPACT_ATOMS: atom_id res chain seq x y z
N MET A 1 27.13 0.47 7.88
CA MET A 1 26.33 1.55 8.53
C MET A 1 26.81 3.01 8.37
N HIS A 2 28.11 3.32 8.17
CA HIS A 2 28.60 4.71 8.03
C HIS A 2 27.94 5.52 6.89
N LYS A 3 27.67 4.88 5.74
CA LYS A 3 27.03 5.52 4.57
C LYS A 3 25.58 5.96 4.87
N VAL A 4 24.83 5.11 5.59
CA VAL A 4 23.46 5.40 6.06
C VAL A 4 23.48 6.63 6.97
N ARG A 5 24.33 6.64 7.99
CA ARG A 5 24.46 7.77 8.94
C ARG A 5 24.91 9.06 8.26
N SER A 6 25.87 9.00 7.36
CA SER A 6 26.36 10.18 6.62
C SER A 6 25.28 10.80 5.72
N LYS A 7 24.49 9.97 5.02
CA LYS A 7 23.42 10.46 4.13
C LYS A 7 22.19 10.90 4.94
N LEU A 8 21.90 10.26 6.07
CA LEU A 8 20.89 10.72 7.04
C LEU A 8 21.20 12.10 7.62
N GLY A 9 22.46 12.36 7.99
CA GLY A 9 22.86 13.69 8.46
C GLY A 9 22.59 14.78 7.41
N LYS A 10 22.79 14.48 6.12
CA LYS A 10 22.46 15.40 5.02
C LYS A 10 20.95 15.61 4.88
N LEU A 11 20.16 14.54 4.97
CA LEU A 11 18.69 14.60 4.91
C LEU A 11 18.10 15.41 6.06
N GLN A 12 18.61 15.22 7.29
CA GLN A 12 18.18 15.97 8.46
C GLN A 12 18.51 17.46 8.36
N ASN A 13 19.66 17.81 7.79
CA ASN A 13 20.02 19.20 7.53
C ASN A 13 19.12 19.84 6.45
N LEU A 14 18.76 19.09 5.40
CA LEU A 14 17.81 19.53 4.37
C LEU A 14 16.39 19.72 4.92
N THR A 15 15.99 18.95 5.95
CA THR A 15 14.70 19.16 6.63
C THR A 15 14.67 20.39 7.54
N GLY A 16 15.83 20.91 7.95
CA GLY A 16 15.96 22.07 8.83
C GLY A 16 16.10 23.42 8.12
N GLU A 17 16.65 23.43 6.90
CA GLU A 17 16.92 24.65 6.13
C GLU A 17 16.34 24.54 4.72
N GLY A 18 15.06 24.84 4.58
CA GLY A 18 14.42 24.90 3.26
C GLY A 18 12.97 25.31 3.37
N VAL A 19 12.68 26.55 2.97
CA VAL A 19 11.32 27.06 2.74
C VAL A 19 10.72 26.29 1.56
N SER A 20 10.32 25.03 1.79
CA SER A 20 9.50 24.27 0.84
C SER A 20 8.13 24.92 0.87
N SER A 21 7.70 25.47 -0.26
CA SER A 21 6.36 26.03 -0.43
C SER A 21 5.33 25.09 0.20
N SER A 22 4.62 25.58 1.22
CA SER A 22 3.70 24.76 1.98
C SER A 22 2.53 24.39 1.08
N LEU A 23 2.56 23.19 0.50
CA LEU A 23 1.46 22.67 -0.32
C LEU A 23 0.14 22.79 0.45
N SER A 24 -0.80 23.55 -0.08
CA SER A 24 -2.11 23.78 0.52
C SER A 24 -3.18 22.93 -0.15
N GLN A 25 -4.36 22.85 0.48
CA GLN A 25 -5.53 22.23 -0.13
C GLN A 25 -5.93 22.96 -1.43
N GLY A 26 -5.84 24.30 -1.45
CA GLY A 26 -6.19 25.12 -2.61
C GLY A 26 -5.32 24.81 -3.83
N ASP A 27 -4.01 24.64 -3.62
CA ASP A 27 -3.08 24.26 -4.69
C ASP A 27 -3.49 22.93 -5.35
N LEU A 28 -3.96 21.96 -4.55
CA LEU A 28 -4.41 20.67 -5.08
C LEU A 28 -5.73 20.81 -5.86
N GLU A 29 -6.66 21.63 -5.36
CA GLU A 29 -7.97 21.86 -6.00
C GLU A 29 -7.82 22.58 -7.34
N GLU A 30 -6.98 23.62 -7.39
CA GLU A 30 -6.67 24.35 -8.63
C GLU A 30 -6.03 23.45 -9.70
N ASN A 31 -5.30 22.42 -9.27
CA ASN A 31 -4.63 21.47 -10.16
C ASN A 31 -5.43 20.19 -10.42
N GLY A 32 -6.68 20.11 -9.96
CA GLY A 32 -7.64 19.08 -10.38
C GLY A 32 -8.09 18.09 -9.31
N LEU A 33 -7.74 18.29 -8.03
CA LEU A 33 -8.38 17.57 -6.92
C LEU A 33 -9.81 18.07 -6.76
N GLN A 34 -10.79 17.18 -6.76
CA GLN A 34 -12.20 17.56 -6.66
C GLN A 34 -12.99 16.62 -5.74
N GLY A 35 -14.14 17.09 -5.26
CA GLY A 35 -15.09 16.25 -4.53
C GLY A 35 -14.64 15.77 -3.15
N ILE A 36 -13.52 16.30 -2.62
CA ILE A 36 -13.03 15.99 -1.28
C ILE A 36 -12.19 17.12 -0.71
N GLN A 37 -12.37 17.37 0.59
CA GLN A 37 -11.43 18.14 1.40
C GLN A 37 -10.56 17.15 2.18
N LEU A 38 -9.24 17.19 1.98
CA LEU A 38 -8.33 16.31 2.71
C LEU A 38 -8.38 16.63 4.20
N ARG A 39 -8.37 15.58 5.03
CA ARG A 39 -8.18 15.74 6.48
C ARG A 39 -6.78 16.28 6.74
N SER A 40 -6.58 16.95 7.87
CA SER A 40 -5.28 17.55 8.25
C SER A 40 -4.12 16.56 8.14
N TYR A 41 -4.28 15.35 8.70
CA TYR A 41 -3.27 14.30 8.61
C TYR A 41 -3.06 13.81 7.17
N GLN A 42 -4.10 13.78 6.33
CA GLN A 42 -3.94 13.37 4.93
C GLN A 42 -3.09 14.37 4.17
N LEU A 43 -3.38 15.67 4.32
CA LEU A 43 -2.59 16.74 3.69
C LEU A 43 -1.15 16.75 4.22
N GLU A 44 -0.94 16.49 5.52
CA GLU A 44 0.39 16.31 6.09
C GLU A 44 1.12 15.12 5.48
N GLY A 45 0.43 14.00 5.23
CA GLY A 45 1.01 12.85 4.55
C GLY A 45 1.43 13.15 3.11
N VAL A 46 0.62 13.94 2.36
CA VAL A 46 1.00 14.42 1.03
C VAL A 46 2.24 15.31 1.10
N ARG A 47 2.30 16.25 2.05
CA ARG A 47 3.48 17.11 2.27
C ARG A 47 4.72 16.30 2.66
N TRP A 48 4.55 15.24 3.44
CA TRP A 48 5.64 14.35 3.80
C TRP A 48 6.17 13.61 2.55
N MET A 49 5.30 13.03 1.73
CA MET A 49 5.74 12.39 0.47
C MET A 49 6.39 13.39 -0.51
N LYS A 50 5.87 14.63 -0.60
CA LYS A 50 6.50 15.74 -1.34
C LYS A 50 7.93 15.99 -0.87
N ARG A 51 8.17 16.06 0.45
CA ARG A 51 9.51 16.26 1.00
C ARG A 51 10.45 15.09 0.69
N SER A 52 9.96 13.85 0.73
CA SER A 52 10.75 12.68 0.32
C SER A 52 11.20 12.79 -1.14
N LEU A 53 10.29 13.21 -2.03
CA LEU A 53 10.61 13.49 -3.44
C LEU A 53 11.65 14.60 -3.58
N GLU A 54 11.47 15.74 -2.92
CA GLU A 54 12.41 16.88 -2.96
C GLU A 54 13.81 16.48 -2.47
N ASN A 55 13.88 15.53 -1.54
CA ASN A 55 15.12 14.96 -1.03
C ASN A 55 15.73 13.86 -1.92
N GLY A 56 15.09 13.54 -3.06
CA GLY A 56 15.57 12.53 -4.00
C GLY A 56 15.55 11.11 -3.45
N GLN A 57 14.60 10.78 -2.58
CA GLN A 57 14.45 9.46 -1.98
C GLN A 57 13.01 8.96 -2.06
N GLY A 58 12.80 7.66 -2.29
CA GLY A 58 11.47 7.07 -2.17
C GLY A 58 10.97 7.01 -0.73
N CYS A 59 9.70 6.62 -0.56
CA CYS A 59 9.05 6.63 0.74
C CYS A 59 8.04 5.48 0.91
N ILE A 60 7.73 5.18 2.16
CA ILE A 60 6.80 4.13 2.60
C ILE A 60 5.69 4.79 3.42
N LEU A 61 4.47 4.81 2.89
CA LEU A 61 3.27 5.23 3.60
C LEU A 61 2.61 4.00 4.24
N ALA A 62 2.91 3.79 5.51
CA ALA A 62 2.49 2.65 6.33
C ALA A 62 1.32 2.98 7.28
N ASP A 63 0.47 3.94 6.89
CA ASP A 63 -0.75 4.30 7.61
C ASP A 63 -1.70 3.11 7.76
N GLU A 64 -2.40 3.04 8.89
CA GLU A 64 -3.44 2.04 9.14
C GLU A 64 -4.50 1.99 8.01
N MET A 65 -4.99 0.80 7.70
CA MET A 65 -6.04 0.59 6.70
C MET A 65 -7.25 1.48 6.98
N GLY A 66 -7.71 2.22 5.97
CA GLY A 66 -8.84 3.15 6.07
C GLY A 66 -8.48 4.60 6.41
N LEU A 67 -7.20 4.94 6.60
CA LEU A 67 -6.77 6.34 6.75
C LEU A 67 -6.72 7.12 5.42
N GLY A 68 -6.94 6.45 4.28
CA GLY A 68 -7.00 7.09 2.96
C GLY A 68 -5.64 7.22 2.30
N LYS A 69 -4.86 6.13 2.25
CA LYS A 69 -3.58 6.08 1.51
C LYS A 69 -3.80 6.39 0.02
N THR A 70 -4.81 5.78 -0.59
CA THR A 70 -5.19 5.98 -1.99
C THR A 70 -5.39 7.46 -2.33
N ILE A 71 -6.22 8.18 -1.57
CA ILE A 71 -6.48 9.60 -1.84
C ILE A 71 -5.26 10.50 -1.58
N GLN A 72 -4.43 10.17 -0.57
CA GLN A 72 -3.15 10.86 -0.36
C GLN A 72 -2.22 10.66 -1.57
N THR A 73 -2.18 9.46 -2.15
CA THR A 73 -1.39 9.18 -3.35
C THR A 73 -1.94 9.89 -4.59
N ILE A 74 -3.26 9.90 -4.80
CA ILE A 74 -3.88 10.65 -5.91
C ILE A 74 -3.54 12.14 -5.80
N ALA A 75 -3.67 12.73 -4.61
CA ALA A 75 -3.32 14.11 -4.35
C ALA A 75 -1.83 14.41 -4.63
N LEU A 76 -0.93 13.50 -4.26
CA LEU A 76 0.49 13.59 -4.61
C LEU A 76 0.72 13.58 -6.12
N LEU A 77 0.03 12.71 -6.88
CA LEU A 77 0.16 12.67 -8.34
C LEU A 77 -0.41 13.94 -9.01
N ILE A 78 -1.48 14.51 -8.45
CA ILE A 78 -2.04 15.80 -8.90
C ILE A 78 -1.01 16.91 -8.66
N TYR A 79 -0.39 16.94 -7.48
CA TYR A 79 0.70 17.87 -7.17
C TYR A 79 1.86 17.73 -8.18
N LEU A 80 2.29 16.50 -8.47
CA LEU A 80 3.35 16.25 -9.44
C LEU A 80 3.01 16.80 -10.82
N GLN A 81 1.79 16.54 -11.30
CA GLN A 81 1.35 16.96 -12.62
C GLN A 81 1.23 18.48 -12.75
N GLY A 82 0.50 19.11 -11.84
CA GLY A 82 0.13 20.52 -11.95
C GLY A 82 1.18 21.47 -11.39
N VAL A 83 1.58 21.25 -10.13
CA VAL A 83 2.45 22.18 -9.40
C VAL A 83 3.93 21.94 -9.74
N ASN A 84 4.34 20.68 -9.81
CA ASN A 84 5.73 20.31 -10.13
C ASN A 84 5.99 20.19 -11.64
N ASN A 85 5.00 20.51 -12.48
CA ASN A 85 5.06 20.46 -13.95
C ASN A 85 5.63 19.12 -14.49
N CYS A 86 5.28 18.01 -13.84
CA CYS A 86 5.74 16.67 -14.17
C CYS A 86 4.53 15.83 -14.61
N PRO A 87 4.21 15.77 -15.92
CA PRO A 87 2.97 15.15 -16.40
C PRO A 87 2.93 13.62 -16.30
N GLY A 88 4.04 12.97 -15.92
CA GLY A 88 4.18 11.51 -15.89
C GLY A 88 5.20 11.01 -16.93
N PRO A 89 5.18 9.70 -17.26
CA PRO A 89 4.17 8.71 -16.86
C PRO A 89 4.34 8.23 -15.41
N PHE A 90 3.23 7.93 -14.76
CA PHE A 90 3.18 7.33 -13.41
C PHE A 90 2.70 5.88 -13.49
N LEU A 91 3.38 4.97 -12.79
CA LEU A 91 3.01 3.56 -12.70
C LEU A 91 2.36 3.29 -11.34
N ILE A 92 1.20 2.65 -11.34
CA ILE A 92 0.57 2.13 -10.13
C ILE A 92 0.41 0.62 -10.27
N VAL A 93 1.09 -0.11 -9.39
CA VAL A 93 1.03 -1.56 -9.28
C VAL A 93 0.23 -1.92 -8.04
N CYS A 94 -0.88 -2.62 -8.21
CA CYS A 94 -1.78 -2.97 -7.12
C CYS A 94 -2.33 -4.40 -7.25
N PRO A 95 -2.86 -5.01 -6.17
CA PRO A 95 -3.61 -6.25 -6.29
C PRO A 95 -4.80 -6.09 -7.25
N LEU A 96 -5.10 -7.13 -8.03
CA LEU A 96 -6.25 -7.11 -8.95
C LEU A 96 -7.57 -6.77 -8.24
N SER A 97 -7.74 -7.20 -7.00
CA SER A 97 -8.94 -6.96 -6.18
C SER A 97 -9.20 -5.49 -5.85
N VAL A 98 -8.18 -4.64 -5.85
CA VAL A 98 -8.30 -3.20 -5.53
C VAL A 98 -8.16 -2.31 -6.76
N LEU A 99 -7.90 -2.87 -7.93
CA LEU A 99 -7.70 -2.12 -9.16
C LEU A 99 -8.95 -1.30 -9.53
N GLN A 100 -10.14 -1.90 -9.45
CA GLN A 100 -11.39 -1.19 -9.69
C GLN A 100 -11.60 -0.05 -8.69
N ASN A 101 -11.19 -0.24 -7.43
CA ASN A 101 -11.24 0.81 -6.43
C ASN A 101 -10.35 1.99 -6.81
N TRP A 102 -9.11 1.74 -7.25
CA TRP A 102 -8.23 2.79 -7.77
C TRP A 102 -8.85 3.56 -8.93
N GLN A 103 -9.42 2.87 -9.92
CA GLN A 103 -10.11 3.52 -11.04
C GLN A 103 -11.25 4.44 -10.57
N ASN A 104 -12.09 3.94 -9.66
CA ASN A 104 -13.23 4.70 -9.12
C ASN A 104 -12.76 5.94 -8.36
N GLU A 105 -11.70 5.81 -7.56
CA GLU A 105 -11.11 6.90 -6.79
C GLU A 105 -10.50 7.97 -7.71
N PHE A 106 -9.78 7.59 -8.77
CA PHE A 106 -9.31 8.54 -9.78
C PHE A 106 -10.46 9.25 -10.48
N SER A 107 -11.47 8.51 -10.93
CA SER A 107 -12.64 9.10 -11.60
C SER A 107 -13.40 10.08 -10.70
N ARG A 108 -13.43 9.81 -9.39
CA ARG A 108 -14.12 10.65 -8.41
C ARG A 108 -13.32 11.88 -8.02
N PHE A 109 -12.01 11.73 -7.80
CA PHE A 109 -11.21 12.74 -7.12
C PHE A 109 -10.23 13.49 -8.03
N SER A 110 -9.98 13.00 -9.25
CA SER A 110 -9.05 13.63 -10.20
C SER A 110 -9.79 14.07 -11.47
N ARG A 111 -9.65 15.35 -11.84
CA ARG A 111 -10.31 15.92 -13.03
C ARG A 111 -9.51 15.73 -14.32
N HIS A 112 -8.18 15.82 -14.24
CA HIS A 112 -7.32 15.98 -15.43
C HIS A 112 -6.44 14.75 -15.72
N GLN A 113 -6.38 13.77 -14.82
CA GLN A 113 -5.54 12.59 -15.02
C GLN A 113 -6.24 11.56 -15.91
N VAL A 114 -5.76 11.43 -17.14
CA VAL A 114 -6.01 10.26 -17.98
C VAL A 114 -5.35 9.01 -17.37
N VAL A 115 -6.18 8.08 -16.89
CA VAL A 115 -5.76 6.80 -16.29
C VAL A 115 -6.00 5.67 -17.28
N LEU A 116 -4.94 4.95 -17.63
CA LEU A 116 -4.96 3.77 -18.49
C LEU A 116 -4.83 2.51 -17.65
N SER A 117 -5.78 1.59 -17.76
CA SER A 117 -5.69 0.30 -17.07
C SER A 117 -5.09 -0.74 -17.98
N PHE A 118 -3.88 -1.19 -17.64
CA PHE A 118 -3.17 -2.22 -18.39
C PHE A 118 -3.39 -3.57 -17.74
N ILE A 119 -4.53 -4.16 -18.06
CA ILE A 119 -4.96 -5.51 -17.68
C ILE A 119 -5.59 -6.18 -18.90
N GLY A 120 -6.16 -7.37 -18.71
CA GLY A 120 -6.91 -8.03 -19.77
C GLY A 120 -6.17 -9.19 -20.42
N ASP A 121 -6.80 -9.73 -21.45
CA ASP A 121 -6.27 -10.85 -22.23
C ASP A 121 -5.16 -10.41 -23.20
N LYS A 122 -4.73 -11.31 -24.09
CA LYS A 122 -3.63 -10.99 -25.01
C LYS A 122 -4.02 -9.89 -26.00
N ASP A 123 -5.23 -9.96 -26.54
CA ASP A 123 -5.67 -9.11 -27.64
C ASP A 123 -5.96 -7.69 -27.12
N GLU A 124 -6.66 -7.58 -25.98
CA GLU A 124 -6.90 -6.30 -25.28
C GLU A 124 -5.57 -5.57 -24.98
N ARG A 125 -4.55 -6.31 -24.55
CA ARG A 125 -3.24 -5.73 -24.24
C ARG A 125 -2.49 -5.28 -25.48
N GLU A 126 -2.57 -6.00 -26.60
CA GLU A 126 -1.96 -5.56 -27.85
C GLU A 126 -2.65 -4.29 -28.39
N GLU A 127 -3.96 -4.16 -28.25
CA GLU A 127 -4.68 -2.92 -28.55
C GLU A 127 -4.18 -1.74 -27.71
N ILE A 128 -4.03 -1.95 -26.39
CA ILE A 128 -3.49 -0.92 -25.49
C ILE A 128 -2.06 -0.54 -25.92
N LYS A 129 -1.18 -1.50 -26.14
CA LYS A 129 0.21 -1.25 -26.58
C LYS A 129 0.25 -0.46 -27.90
N ASN A 130 -0.64 -0.80 -28.85
CA ASN A 130 -0.74 -0.10 -30.12
C ASN A 130 -1.24 1.33 -29.94
N SER A 131 -2.25 1.56 -29.09
CA SER A 131 -2.78 2.90 -28.81
C SER A 131 -1.71 3.83 -28.23
N VAL A 132 -0.91 3.32 -27.28
CA VAL A 132 0.22 4.06 -26.68
C VAL A 132 1.27 4.37 -27.73
N ARG A 133 1.62 3.40 -28.59
CA ARG A 133 2.61 3.58 -29.67
C ARG A 133 2.16 4.60 -30.72
N ILE A 134 0.87 4.64 -31.06
CA ILE A 134 0.31 5.60 -32.01
C ILE A 134 0.35 7.02 -31.43
N GLY A 135 0.00 7.17 -30.15
CA GLY A 135 0.08 8.47 -29.44
C GLY A 135 1.49 9.07 -29.51
N VAL A 136 2.52 8.24 -29.30
CA VAL A 136 3.93 8.66 -29.40
C VAL A 136 4.33 9.05 -30.84
N LYS A 137 3.89 8.31 -31.85
CA LYS A 137 4.25 8.57 -33.26
C LYS A 137 3.55 9.79 -33.87
N SER A 138 2.32 10.09 -33.45
CA SER A 138 1.54 11.22 -33.96
C SER A 138 2.08 12.59 -33.52
N GLN A 139 3.00 12.62 -32.54
CA GLN A 139 3.62 13.84 -32.00
C GLN A 139 4.98 14.17 -32.67
N ASN A 140 5.34 13.49 -33.76
CA ASN A 140 6.54 13.80 -34.54
C ASN A 140 6.37 15.04 -35.43
N ALA A 141 6.47 16.21 -34.83
CA ALA A 141 6.98 17.41 -35.48
C ALA A 141 7.63 18.34 -34.43
N VAL A 142 8.96 18.37 -34.42
CA VAL A 142 9.84 19.45 -33.94
C VAL A 142 10.25 19.49 -32.45
N HIS A 143 9.54 18.87 -31.49
CA HIS A 143 9.99 18.86 -30.09
C HIS A 143 9.99 17.46 -29.45
N ARG A 144 11.14 17.03 -28.90
CA ARG A 144 11.38 15.75 -28.19
C ARG A 144 10.66 15.63 -26.83
N ASN A 145 9.44 16.14 -26.72
CA ASN A 145 8.55 15.81 -25.61
C ASN A 145 7.49 14.87 -26.16
N GLU A 146 7.81 13.57 -26.16
CA GLU A 146 6.88 12.47 -26.47
C GLU A 146 5.75 12.47 -25.42
N SER A 147 4.74 13.34 -25.60
CA SER A 147 3.59 13.37 -24.71
C SER A 147 2.82 12.07 -24.88
N LEU A 148 2.92 11.19 -23.88
CA LEU A 148 2.12 9.97 -23.81
C LEU A 148 0.63 10.33 -23.78
N SER A 149 -0.21 9.43 -24.30
CA SER A 149 -1.67 9.59 -24.29
C SER A 149 -2.31 9.40 -22.91
N PHE A 150 -1.53 9.00 -21.91
CA PHE A 150 -1.97 8.77 -20.54
C PHE A 150 -0.98 9.40 -19.55
N HIS A 151 -1.46 9.71 -18.36
CA HIS A 151 -0.62 10.18 -17.25
C HIS A 151 -0.33 9.06 -16.26
N VAL A 152 -1.32 8.21 -15.98
CA VAL A 152 -1.23 7.11 -15.02
C VAL A 152 -1.50 5.79 -15.72
N LEU A 153 -0.60 4.82 -15.57
CA LEU A 153 -0.83 3.42 -15.94
C LEU A 153 -1.09 2.60 -14.68
N LEU A 154 -2.27 1.99 -14.60
CA LEU A 154 -2.70 1.14 -13.51
C LEU A 154 -2.62 -0.33 -13.93
N THR A 155 -1.92 -1.16 -13.17
CA THR A 155 -1.72 -2.58 -13.50
C THR A 155 -1.56 -3.45 -12.25
N THR A 156 -1.40 -4.75 -12.46
CA THR A 156 -1.21 -5.74 -11.38
C THR A 156 0.20 -6.29 -11.35
N TYR A 157 0.58 -6.90 -10.22
CA TYR A 157 1.90 -7.53 -10.08
C TYR A 157 2.17 -8.60 -11.14
N GLU A 158 1.16 -9.42 -11.45
CA GLU A 158 1.25 -10.48 -12.46
C GLU A 158 1.50 -9.89 -13.84
N MET A 159 0.89 -8.74 -14.14
CA MET A 159 1.09 -8.07 -15.41
C MET A 159 2.47 -7.41 -15.50
N CYS A 160 3.00 -6.88 -14.39
CA CYS A 160 4.38 -6.42 -14.35
C CYS A 160 5.37 -7.52 -14.73
N LEU A 161 5.19 -8.74 -14.22
CA LEU A 161 6.02 -9.89 -14.57
C LEU A 161 5.81 -10.37 -16.01
N ARG A 162 4.57 -10.33 -16.50
CA ARG A 162 4.22 -10.84 -17.84
C ARG A 162 4.65 -9.89 -18.96
N GLU A 163 4.62 -8.59 -18.69
CA GLU A 163 4.80 -7.54 -19.69
C GLU A 163 5.97 -6.59 -19.36
N THR A 164 6.98 -7.11 -18.67
CA THR A 164 8.26 -6.42 -18.40
C THR A 164 8.76 -5.69 -19.64
N THR A 165 8.88 -6.39 -20.78
CA THR A 165 9.43 -5.82 -22.02
C THR A 165 8.69 -4.58 -22.51
N PHE A 166 7.39 -4.48 -22.24
CA PHE A 166 6.61 -3.28 -22.59
C PHE A 166 6.78 -2.19 -21.51
N LEU A 167 6.63 -2.55 -20.24
CA LEU A 167 6.65 -1.60 -19.12
C LEU A 167 8.04 -0.98 -18.87
N SER A 168 9.12 -1.69 -19.18
CA SER A 168 10.50 -1.19 -19.07
C SER A 168 10.87 -0.19 -20.17
N LYS A 169 10.01 0.07 -21.16
CA LYS A 169 10.26 1.09 -22.19
C LYS A 169 10.02 2.51 -21.70
N PHE A 170 9.32 2.66 -20.57
CA PHE A 170 8.99 3.96 -20.01
C PHE A 170 9.98 4.31 -18.91
N HIS A 171 10.39 5.57 -18.91
CA HIS A 171 11.05 6.19 -17.77
C HIS A 171 9.95 6.73 -16.83
N TRP A 172 9.69 6.02 -15.74
CA TRP A 172 8.56 6.32 -14.85
C TRP A 172 8.88 7.47 -13.90
N LYS A 173 8.11 8.56 -13.97
CA LYS A 173 8.30 9.70 -13.06
C LYS A 173 7.94 9.38 -11.61
N ALA A 174 7.01 8.46 -11.41
CA ALA A 174 6.77 7.86 -10.12
C ALA A 174 6.28 6.42 -10.29
N MET A 175 6.67 5.55 -9.37
CA MET A 175 6.13 4.21 -9.20
C MET A 175 5.46 4.10 -7.84
N ILE A 176 4.20 3.68 -7.84
CA ILE A 176 3.41 3.43 -6.64
C ILE A 176 3.16 1.93 -6.57
N VAL A 177 3.52 1.33 -5.44
CA VAL A 177 3.22 -0.08 -5.19
C VAL A 177 2.28 -0.15 -4.01
N ASP A 178 1.02 -0.49 -4.30
CA ASP A 178 0.03 -0.78 -3.26
C ASP A 178 0.35 -2.12 -2.61
N GLU A 179 -0.14 -2.36 -1.39
CA GLU A 179 0.11 -3.59 -0.62
C GLU A 179 1.56 -4.09 -0.70
N ALA A 180 2.51 -3.17 -0.43
CA ALA A 180 3.94 -3.36 -0.65
C ALA A 180 4.58 -4.50 0.16
N HIS A 181 3.84 -5.16 1.07
CA HIS A 181 4.26 -6.40 1.69
C HIS A 181 4.60 -7.50 0.66
N ARG A 182 4.14 -7.37 -0.60
CA ARG A 182 4.57 -8.22 -1.74
C ARG A 182 6.05 -8.09 -2.09
N LEU A 183 6.72 -7.01 -1.68
CA LEU A 183 8.14 -6.73 -1.93
C LEU A 183 9.05 -7.05 -0.73
N LYS A 184 8.57 -7.86 0.21
CA LYS A 184 9.29 -8.21 1.45
C LYS A 184 10.53 -9.10 1.25
N ASN A 185 10.69 -9.68 0.05
CA ASN A 185 11.81 -10.55 -0.29
C ASN A 185 12.52 -10.02 -1.55
N PRO A 186 13.79 -9.55 -1.44
CA PRO A 186 14.57 -9.07 -2.57
C PRO A 186 14.85 -10.12 -3.65
N ARG A 187 14.77 -11.41 -3.28
CA ARG A 187 14.99 -12.54 -4.20
C ARG A 187 13.74 -12.91 -5.00
N SER A 188 12.60 -12.28 -4.73
CA SER A 188 11.38 -12.54 -5.50
C SER A 188 11.50 -11.95 -6.91
N SER A 189 10.95 -12.65 -7.91
CA SER A 189 10.94 -12.15 -9.30
C SER A 189 10.29 -10.77 -9.39
N LEU A 190 9.20 -10.54 -8.65
CA LEU A 190 8.52 -9.25 -8.64
C LEU A 190 9.42 -8.11 -8.16
N TYR A 191 10.15 -8.33 -7.06
CA TYR A 191 11.09 -7.34 -6.55
C TYR A 191 12.16 -7.03 -7.59
N GLN A 192 12.77 -8.06 -8.17
CA GLN A 192 13.86 -7.92 -9.14
C GLN A 192 13.39 -7.18 -10.40
N GLU A 193 12.24 -7.55 -10.94
CA GLU A 193 11.65 -6.91 -12.13
C GLU A 193 11.31 -5.44 -11.88
N LEU A 194 10.56 -5.13 -10.81
CA LEU A 194 10.22 -3.74 -10.52
C LEU A 194 11.44 -2.89 -10.14
N SER A 195 12.48 -3.49 -9.56
CA SER A 195 13.74 -2.79 -9.27
C SER A 195 14.45 -2.34 -10.54
N GLN A 196 14.34 -3.10 -11.63
CA GLN A 196 14.98 -2.78 -12.92
C GLN A 196 14.27 -1.68 -13.70
N PHE A 197 12.99 -1.41 -13.44
CA PHE A 197 12.28 -0.33 -14.12
C PHE A 197 12.94 1.02 -13.80
N GLU A 198 13.20 1.81 -14.84
CA GLU A 198 13.72 3.16 -14.70
C GLU A 198 12.66 4.06 -14.06
N LYS A 199 13.00 4.66 -12.92
CA LYS A 199 12.05 5.44 -12.12
C LYS A 199 12.73 6.52 -11.29
N ASP A 200 12.11 7.70 -11.24
CA ASP A 200 12.62 8.86 -10.48
C ASP A 200 12.23 8.80 -9.00
N PHE A 201 11.02 8.33 -8.71
CA PHE A 201 10.45 8.33 -7.36
C PHE A 201 9.60 7.10 -7.09
N VAL A 202 9.64 6.59 -5.86
CA VAL A 202 8.92 5.37 -5.45
C VAL A 202 8.12 5.62 -4.19
N VAL A 203 6.84 5.23 -4.21
CA VAL A 203 5.96 5.23 -3.04
C VAL A 203 5.45 3.82 -2.78
N LEU A 204 5.79 3.27 -1.62
CA LEU A 204 5.25 2.00 -1.15
C LEU A 204 4.07 2.27 -0.21
N LEU A 205 2.92 1.69 -0.50
CA LEU A 205 1.74 1.77 0.37
C LEU A 205 1.57 0.43 1.09
N THR A 206 1.38 0.47 2.40
CA THR A 206 1.09 -0.75 3.16
C THR A 206 0.21 -0.45 4.37
N GLY A 207 -0.66 -1.40 4.72
CA GLY A 207 -1.41 -1.37 5.98
C GLY A 207 -0.81 -2.27 7.06
N THR A 208 0.16 -3.12 6.71
CA THR A 208 0.70 -4.14 7.61
C THR A 208 1.78 -3.57 8.53
N PRO A 209 1.99 -4.14 9.73
CA PRO A 209 3.11 -3.77 10.59
C PRO A 209 4.44 -4.19 9.95
N VAL A 210 5.13 -3.24 9.32
CA VAL A 210 6.43 -3.50 8.67
C VAL A 210 7.55 -3.68 9.71
N GLN A 211 7.37 -3.19 10.93
CA GLN A 211 8.41 -3.18 11.97
C GLN A 211 8.68 -4.55 12.62
N ASN A 212 7.81 -5.56 12.42
CA ASN A 212 7.92 -6.84 13.12
C ASN A 212 8.99 -7.78 12.54
N ASN A 213 9.51 -7.48 11.35
CA ASN A 213 10.56 -8.27 10.72
C ASN A 213 11.57 -7.34 10.04
N LEU A 214 12.74 -7.20 10.65
CA LEU A 214 13.80 -6.29 10.18
C LEU A 214 14.28 -6.63 8.77
N ASN A 215 14.27 -7.91 8.37
CA ASN A 215 14.62 -8.30 7.01
C ASN A 215 13.59 -7.79 5.99
N GLU A 216 12.30 -7.91 6.32
CA GLU A 216 11.23 -7.41 5.45
C GLU A 216 11.26 -5.88 5.37
N LEU A 217 11.45 -5.21 6.50
CA LEU A 217 11.62 -3.75 6.55
C LEU A 217 12.80 -3.29 5.71
N TYR A 218 13.97 -3.93 5.88
CA TYR A 218 15.18 -3.59 5.15
C TYR A 218 14.99 -3.81 3.64
N SER A 219 14.31 -4.88 3.23
CA SER A 219 13.93 -5.12 1.83
C SER A 219 13.14 -3.94 1.25
N LEU A 220 12.16 -3.41 1.97
CA LEU A 220 11.39 -2.26 1.50
C LEU A 220 12.23 -0.98 1.45
N LEU A 221 13.11 -0.75 2.43
CA LEU A 221 14.04 0.38 2.46
C LEU A 221 15.03 0.33 1.28
N SER A 222 15.58 -0.84 1.00
CA SER A 222 16.43 -1.09 -0.17
C SER A 222 15.71 -0.83 -1.49
N PHE A 223 14.41 -1.12 -1.55
CA PHE A 223 13.63 -0.85 -2.75
C PHE A 223 13.38 0.65 -2.99
N VAL A 224 13.06 1.41 -1.94
CA VAL A 224 12.77 2.86 -2.06
C VAL A 224 14.02 3.73 -2.13
N SER A 225 15.15 3.24 -1.62
CA SER A 225 16.41 3.99 -1.54
C SER A 225 17.63 3.07 -1.64
N PRO A 226 17.86 2.44 -2.80
CA PRO A 226 18.94 1.47 -3.01
C PRO A 226 20.34 2.05 -2.80
N ASP A 227 20.51 3.36 -3.00
CA ASP A 227 21.80 4.04 -2.78
C ASP A 227 22.21 4.09 -1.29
N ILE A 228 21.23 4.04 -0.40
CA ILE A 228 21.40 4.16 1.05
C ILE A 228 21.40 2.78 1.69
N PHE A 229 20.37 1.98 1.38
CA PHE A 229 20.15 0.65 1.94
C PHE A 229 20.53 -0.40 0.91
N THR A 230 21.82 -0.72 0.83
CA THR A 230 22.32 -1.71 -0.11
C THR A 230 22.02 -3.13 0.40
N LEU A 231 21.68 -4.07 -0.49
CA LEU A 231 21.23 -5.41 -0.09
C LEU A 231 22.29 -6.25 0.63
N ASP A 232 23.57 -5.94 0.43
CA ASP A 232 24.72 -6.54 1.12
C ASP A 232 24.83 -6.14 2.59
N ALA A 233 24.27 -4.99 2.98
CA ALA A 233 24.31 -4.49 4.35
C ALA A 233 23.11 -4.96 5.22
N VAL A 234 22.30 -5.89 4.73
CA VAL A 234 21.12 -6.40 5.46
C VAL A 234 21.51 -7.11 6.76
N GLU A 235 22.56 -7.92 6.75
CA GLU A 235 23.02 -8.67 7.93
C GLU A 235 23.53 -7.70 9.01
N GLU A 236 24.37 -6.72 8.64
CA GLU A 236 24.86 -5.68 9.55
C GLU A 236 23.69 -4.89 10.19
N PHE A 237 22.68 -4.54 9.40
CA PHE A 237 21.50 -3.84 9.90
C PHE A 237 20.69 -4.69 10.88
N VAL A 238 20.43 -5.95 10.52
CA VAL A 238 19.65 -6.86 11.38
C VAL A 238 20.40 -7.11 12.69
N GLU A 239 21.70 -7.41 12.65
CA GLU A 239 22.50 -7.63 13.85
C GLU A 239 22.50 -6.40 14.78
N GLN A 240 22.61 -5.18 14.23
CA GLN A 240 22.59 -3.96 15.03
C GLN A 240 21.24 -3.71 15.72
N PHE A 241 20.11 -4.05 15.07
CA PHE A 241 18.78 -3.69 15.54
C PHE A 241 17.95 -4.89 16.05
N THR A 242 18.51 -6.09 16.16
CA THR A 242 17.77 -7.28 16.65
C THR A 242 17.38 -7.16 18.13
N ASP A 243 18.20 -6.49 18.95
CA ASP A 243 17.97 -6.35 20.39
C ASP A 243 17.26 -5.02 20.72
N VAL A 244 15.99 -4.92 20.33
CA VAL A 244 15.18 -3.68 20.41
C VAL A 244 14.72 -3.36 21.85
N ASP A 245 14.98 -4.24 22.82
CA ASP A 245 14.62 -4.02 24.22
C ASP A 245 15.46 -2.91 24.89
N ASN A 246 16.56 -2.50 24.24
CA ASN A 246 17.29 -1.29 24.61
C ASN A 246 16.60 -0.03 24.01
N SER A 247 16.15 0.88 24.88
CA SER A 247 15.47 2.13 24.48
C SER A 247 16.29 2.99 23.52
N ASP A 248 17.61 2.96 23.63
CA ASP A 248 18.52 3.76 22.80
C ASP A 248 18.54 3.24 21.36
N THR A 249 18.61 1.92 21.19
CA THR A 249 18.58 1.24 19.88
C THR A 249 17.25 1.47 19.15
N SER A 250 16.13 1.43 19.89
CA SER A 250 14.80 1.72 19.32
C SER A 250 14.70 3.17 18.84
N THR A 251 15.23 4.11 19.61
CA THR A 251 15.26 5.53 19.23
C THR A 251 16.15 5.77 18.01
N GLU A 252 17.32 5.12 17.94
CA GLU A 252 18.20 5.20 16.77
C GLU A 252 17.50 4.65 15.52
N LEU A 253 16.86 3.48 15.62
CA LEU A 253 16.11 2.90 14.52
C LEU A 253 14.99 3.84 14.05
N GLN A 254 14.21 4.41 14.96
CA GLN A 254 13.16 5.36 14.60
C GLN A 254 13.72 6.59 13.87
N ASN A 255 14.86 7.12 14.30
CA ASN A 255 15.51 8.24 13.63
C ASN A 255 15.95 7.90 12.20
N ILE A 256 16.48 6.68 12.00
CA ILE A 256 16.85 6.16 10.68
C ILE A 256 15.63 6.00 9.77
N LEU A 257 14.52 5.48 10.31
CA LEU A 257 13.31 5.19 9.54
C LEU A 257 12.48 6.43 9.22
N SER A 258 12.48 7.44 10.09
CA SER A 258 11.60 8.62 9.99
C SER A 258 11.57 9.34 8.63
N PRO A 259 12.67 9.44 7.85
CA PRO A 259 12.64 10.09 6.54
C PRO A 259 12.01 9.21 5.44
N PHE A 260 11.95 7.89 5.65
CA PHE A 260 11.51 6.90 4.67
C PHE A 260 10.16 6.27 5.02
N LEU A 261 9.74 6.29 6.29
CA LEU A 261 8.57 5.59 6.78
C LEU A 261 7.66 6.54 7.56
N LEU A 262 6.46 6.78 7.03
CA LEU A 262 5.38 7.43 7.76
C LEU A 262 4.35 6.38 8.18
N ARG A 263 4.14 6.24 9.49
CA ARG A 263 3.18 5.29 10.07
C ARG A 263 2.32 6.00 11.09
N ARG A 264 1.00 5.92 10.91
CA ARG A 264 0.00 6.47 11.83
C ARG A 264 -1.14 5.48 12.05
N VAL A 265 -1.69 5.46 13.26
CA VAL A 265 -2.88 4.66 13.60
C VAL A 265 -4.12 5.52 13.79
N LYS A 266 -5.31 4.95 13.63
CA LYS A 266 -6.59 5.68 13.74
C LYS A 266 -6.75 6.37 15.10
N SER A 267 -6.29 5.75 16.18
CA SER A 267 -6.37 6.35 17.52
C SER A 267 -5.57 7.64 17.64
N GLU A 268 -4.48 7.79 16.88
CA GLU A 268 -3.64 8.99 16.89
C GLU A 268 -4.27 10.12 16.07
N VAL A 269 -4.90 9.80 14.94
CA VAL A 269 -5.34 10.80 13.94
C VAL A 269 -6.85 11.03 13.89
N MET A 270 -7.65 10.15 14.47
CA MET A 270 -9.12 10.20 14.47
C MET A 270 -9.69 10.33 15.89
N ALA A 271 -9.02 11.05 16.80
CA ALA A 271 -9.47 11.24 18.19
C ALA A 271 -10.94 11.76 18.33
N HIS A 272 -11.52 12.31 17.26
CA HIS A 272 -12.89 12.82 17.20
C HIS A 272 -13.93 11.88 16.54
N LEU A 273 -13.56 10.69 16.07
CA LEU A 273 -14.56 9.70 15.66
C LEU A 273 -14.99 8.84 16.85
N PRO A 274 -16.29 8.53 17.01
CA PRO A 274 -16.75 7.62 18.05
C PRO A 274 -16.00 6.30 17.92
N ARG A 275 -15.47 5.79 19.05
CA ARG A 275 -14.67 4.57 19.10
C ARG A 275 -15.40 3.46 18.35
N LYS A 276 -14.67 2.76 17.48
CA LYS A 276 -15.17 1.54 16.85
C LYS A 276 -15.61 0.61 17.98
N THR A 277 -16.91 0.33 18.06
CA THR A 277 -17.43 -0.64 19.03
C THR A 277 -17.04 -2.02 18.50
N GLU A 278 -15.90 -2.55 18.92
CA GLU A 278 -15.69 -3.98 18.82
C GLU A 278 -16.71 -4.63 19.73
N VAL A 279 -17.76 -5.20 19.14
CA VAL A 279 -18.55 -6.22 19.82
C VAL A 279 -17.61 -7.41 19.95
N ARG A 280 -16.85 -7.46 21.04
CA ARG A 280 -16.32 -8.71 21.54
C ARG A 280 -17.54 -9.55 21.85
N SER A 281 -17.92 -10.42 20.92
CA SER A 281 -18.74 -11.57 21.25
C SER A 281 -18.00 -12.27 22.38
N ALA A 282 -18.48 -12.08 23.62
CA ALA A 282 -18.05 -12.91 24.71
C ALA A 282 -18.33 -14.33 24.23
N PHE A 283 -17.28 -15.10 23.96
CA PHE A 283 -17.42 -16.54 23.93
C PHE A 283 -17.87 -16.91 25.34
N TYR A 284 -19.19 -17.00 25.54
CA TYR A 284 -19.72 -17.83 26.60
C TYR A 284 -19.00 -19.16 26.44
N LYS A 285 -18.27 -19.58 27.48
CA LYS A 285 -17.55 -20.85 27.51
C LYS A 285 -18.51 -21.94 27.06
N PHE A 286 -18.44 -22.33 25.80
CA PHE A 286 -19.17 -23.48 25.28
C PHE A 286 -18.40 -24.70 25.76
N ASN A 287 -18.85 -25.28 26.87
CA ASN A 287 -18.43 -26.62 27.26
C ASN A 287 -19.03 -27.59 26.24
N PHE A 288 -18.25 -27.97 25.23
CA PHE A 288 -18.57 -29.09 24.36
C PHE A 288 -18.44 -30.38 25.17
N PHE A 289 -19.57 -30.93 25.62
CA PHE A 289 -19.60 -32.26 26.23
C PHE A 289 -19.91 -33.29 25.15
N LEU A 290 -18.89 -34.04 24.72
CA LEU A 290 -19.08 -35.19 23.83
C LEU A 290 -19.48 -36.40 24.69
N MET A 291 -20.76 -36.75 24.74
CA MET A 291 -21.18 -38.08 25.20
C MET A 291 -21.10 -39.06 24.03
N LYS A 292 -20.29 -40.12 24.19
CA LYS A 292 -20.41 -41.32 23.37
C LYS A 292 -21.58 -42.13 23.93
N ASP A 293 -22.66 -42.26 23.18
CA ASP A 293 -23.66 -43.28 23.46
C ASP A 293 -23.06 -44.66 23.17
N VAL A 294 -22.99 -45.51 24.18
CA VAL A 294 -22.31 -46.81 24.13
C VAL A 294 -23.17 -47.88 23.43
N SER A 295 -24.40 -47.57 23.01
CA SER A 295 -25.33 -48.59 22.51
C SER A 295 -25.55 -48.61 21.00
N THR A 296 -25.39 -47.50 20.26
CA THR A 296 -25.69 -47.46 18.82
C THR A 296 -24.70 -46.56 18.07
N ARG A 297 -23.68 -47.16 17.42
CA ARG A 297 -22.59 -46.45 16.70
C ARG A 297 -23.02 -45.68 15.44
N LYS A 298 -24.07 -44.84 15.43
CA LYS A 298 -24.39 -44.05 14.22
C LYS A 298 -24.81 -42.57 14.34
N ASN A 299 -25.20 -42.01 15.48
CA ASN A 299 -25.62 -40.59 15.51
C ASN A 299 -24.89 -39.76 16.57
N PHE A 300 -24.36 -38.60 16.17
CA PHE A 300 -23.82 -37.57 17.07
C PHE A 300 -24.94 -36.62 17.49
N CYS A 301 -25.21 -36.52 18.80
CA CYS A 301 -26.14 -35.55 19.35
C CYS A 301 -25.33 -34.41 19.98
N PHE A 302 -25.60 -33.16 19.57
CA PHE A 302 -24.98 -31.98 20.18
C PHE A 302 -26.00 -31.30 21.09
N VAL A 303 -25.65 -31.07 22.34
CA VAL A 303 -26.48 -30.32 23.28
C VAL A 303 -25.88 -28.94 23.44
N LEU A 304 -26.61 -27.92 23.00
CA LEU A 304 -26.29 -26.52 23.26
C LEU A 304 -27.12 -26.05 24.45
N GLN A 305 -26.48 -25.63 25.53
CA GLN A 305 -27.17 -24.99 26.64
C GLN A 305 -26.86 -23.49 26.64
N VAL A 306 -27.90 -22.66 26.51
CA VAL A 306 -27.80 -21.20 26.57
C VAL A 306 -28.72 -20.73 27.70
N GLY A 307 -28.15 -20.45 28.88
CA GLY A 307 -28.92 -20.18 30.08
C GLY A 307 -29.65 -21.43 30.60
N GLU A 308 -30.96 -21.31 30.89
CA GLU A 308 -31.82 -22.44 31.28
C GLU A 308 -32.37 -23.23 30.08
N ILE A 309 -32.18 -22.73 28.86
CA ILE A 309 -32.71 -23.36 27.64
C ILE A 309 -31.71 -24.40 27.13
N LYS A 310 -32.20 -25.65 26.97
CA LYS A 310 -31.44 -26.75 26.36
C LYS A 310 -31.93 -26.99 24.93
N ILE A 311 -31.02 -26.84 23.98
CA ILE A 311 -31.25 -27.09 22.56
C ILE A 311 -30.54 -28.38 22.17
N PHE A 312 -31.31 -29.34 21.62
CA PHE A 312 -30.78 -30.60 21.13
C PHE A 312 -30.66 -30.53 19.60
N LEU A 313 -29.46 -30.78 19.09
CA LEU A 313 -29.18 -30.87 17.66
C LEU A 313 -28.96 -32.33 17.30
N LEU A 314 -29.91 -32.89 16.57
CA LEU A 314 -29.82 -34.21 15.96
C LEU A 314 -29.41 -34.05 14.50
N LYS A 315 -28.35 -34.77 14.11
CA LYS A 315 -27.91 -34.84 12.72
C LYS A 315 -28.42 -36.15 12.12
N ASP A 316 -29.44 -36.08 11.28
CA ASP A 316 -29.91 -37.24 10.54
C ASP A 316 -28.98 -37.58 9.36
N ALA A 317 -29.01 -38.85 8.95
CA ALA A 317 -28.09 -39.46 7.97
C ALA A 317 -28.07 -38.77 6.58
N PHE A 318 -29.01 -37.87 6.30
CA PHE A 318 -29.14 -37.13 5.04
C PHE A 318 -28.61 -35.68 5.07
N HIS A 319 -27.79 -35.30 6.05
CA HIS A 319 -27.09 -34.00 6.13
C HIS A 319 -27.96 -32.74 6.31
N ASN A 320 -29.28 -32.86 6.51
CA ASN A 320 -30.11 -31.72 6.94
C ASN A 320 -30.02 -31.52 8.46
N ILE A 321 -29.80 -30.28 8.89
CA ILE A 321 -29.85 -29.89 10.31
C ILE A 321 -31.31 -29.57 10.65
N ILE A 322 -31.94 -30.41 11.46
CA ILE A 322 -33.29 -30.16 11.98
C ILE A 322 -33.15 -29.49 13.34
N PHE A 323 -33.66 -28.27 13.47
CA PHE A 323 -33.72 -27.55 14.74
C PHE A 323 -35.02 -27.90 15.45
N THR A 324 -34.93 -28.65 16.55
CA THR A 324 -36.08 -28.89 17.43
C THR A 324 -35.83 -28.17 18.75
N ILE A 325 -36.56 -27.08 18.98
CA ILE A 325 -36.52 -26.34 20.24
C ILE A 325 -37.59 -26.93 21.15
N PHE A 326 -37.19 -27.58 22.24
CA PHE A 326 -38.09 -27.89 23.34
C PHE A 326 -38.02 -26.74 24.35
N LEU A 327 -39.12 -26.02 24.52
CA LEU A 327 -39.32 -25.11 25.65
C LEU A 327 -39.89 -25.97 26.78
N GLY A 328 -39.08 -26.23 27.80
CA GLY A 328 -39.47 -26.90 29.04
C GLY A 328 -39.54 -25.91 30.18
#